data_AF-A0A942DG30-F1
#
_entry.id   AF-A0A942DG30-F1
#
_cell.length_a   1.000
_cell.length_b   1.000
_cell.length_c   1.000
_cell.angle_alpha   90.00
_cell.angle_beta   90.00
_cell.angle_gamma   90.00
#
_symmetry.space_group_name_H-M   'P 1'
#
loop_
_entity.id
_entity.type
_entity.pdbx_description
1 polymer ?
#
loop_
_entity_poly.entity_id
_entity_poly.type
_entity_poly.pdbx_seq_one_letter_code
_entity_poly.pdbx_strand_id
1 'polypeptide(L)'
;MSLPGIKSLSLKLLPSLLIAGSISLSSGVCAQESKTSGASPSVSEQASAESSKPTVDSKPEPPKATAATKDLGGTATSPKNTKGVPVKKVSAKTDKMNKETAKAVNKVPGVNIQASDLQPPAEDPPIKGFHPIKKLLRPVIRLGKGSVEIQQSMMKLEGPIAGLQPSMSALDHKLTSVDHQMVHMQKQLTDMGGNVNHINSGIEKVGTRMDEVRQDISGMTQQVKGLIVPIRALQTPLHELMEPLRDVTKPMSQVHDQLAELHAMLHWVLVAIVVGVLAIVIGTPLAAIYVYRNRKRFFPHLREPGNDLPINMPGDKTLSAV
;
A
#
# COMPACT_ATOMS: atom_id res chain seq x y z
N MET A 1 -47.91 -21.75 -0.02
CA MET A 1 -47.00 -20.84 -0.75
C MET A 1 -46.10 -20.17 0.27
N SER A 2 -44.80 -20.37 0.07
CA SER A 2 -43.71 -19.99 0.96
C SER A 2 -43.28 -18.55 0.69
N LEU A 3 -43.05 -17.76 1.73
CA LEU A 3 -42.43 -16.43 1.67
C LEU A 3 -41.30 -16.39 2.71
N PRO A 4 -40.03 -16.23 2.32
CA PRO A 4 -38.93 -16.14 3.26
C PRO A 4 -38.46 -14.69 3.46
N GLY A 5 -38.18 -14.35 4.72
CA GLY A 5 -37.01 -13.54 5.08
C GLY A 5 -37.22 -12.03 5.18
N ILE A 6 -37.06 -11.50 6.40
CA ILE A 6 -36.08 -10.46 6.75
C ILE A 6 -35.66 -10.76 8.19
N LYS A 7 -34.41 -11.17 8.41
CA LYS A 7 -33.81 -11.32 9.73
C LYS A 7 -33.34 -9.95 10.20
N SER A 8 -33.87 -9.52 11.34
CA SER A 8 -33.48 -8.32 12.08
C SER A 8 -31.98 -8.39 12.45
N LEU A 9 -31.19 -7.46 11.92
CA LEU A 9 -29.78 -7.30 12.25
C LEU A 9 -29.63 -6.26 13.37
N SER A 10 -29.15 -6.81 14.49
CA SER A 10 -28.68 -6.20 15.72
C SER A 10 -27.85 -4.92 15.53
N LEU A 11 -28.33 -3.80 16.05
CA LEU A 11 -27.56 -2.57 16.21
C LEU A 11 -27.35 -2.31 17.71
N LYS A 12 -26.32 -2.94 18.28
CA LYS A 12 -25.87 -2.65 19.65
C LYS A 12 -25.05 -1.36 19.65
N LEU A 13 -25.69 -0.30 20.14
CA LEU A 13 -25.12 0.96 20.60
C LEU A 13 -24.00 0.71 21.64
N LEU A 14 -22.81 1.27 21.42
CA LEU A 14 -21.77 1.48 22.42
C LEU A 14 -21.46 2.99 22.47
N PRO A 15 -21.55 3.67 23.63
CA PRO A 15 -21.10 5.05 23.75
C PRO A 15 -19.66 5.14 24.29
N SER A 16 -18.82 5.77 23.48
CA SER A 16 -17.88 6.84 23.81
C SER A 16 -16.91 6.64 25.00
N LEU A 17 -15.68 6.24 24.68
CA LEU A 17 -14.52 6.40 25.55
C LEU A 17 -13.89 7.79 25.32
N LEU A 18 -13.96 8.62 26.34
CA LEU A 18 -13.51 10.01 26.39
C LEU A 18 -12.02 10.03 26.78
N ILE A 19 -11.12 10.26 25.81
CA ILE A 19 -9.68 10.45 26.06
C ILE A 19 -9.40 11.94 26.15
N ALA A 20 -9.28 12.44 27.38
CA ALA A 20 -8.74 13.75 27.69
C ALA A 20 -7.20 13.66 27.68
N GLY A 21 -6.57 14.19 26.63
CA GLY A 21 -5.12 14.35 26.52
C GLY A 21 -4.76 15.83 26.56
N SER A 22 -4.32 16.31 27.72
CA SER A 22 -3.78 17.64 27.94
C SER A 22 -2.35 17.74 27.38
N ILE A 23 -2.19 18.50 26.30
CA ILE A 23 -0.89 18.88 25.72
C ILE A 23 -0.46 20.19 26.39
N SER A 24 0.57 20.13 27.23
CA SER A 24 1.24 21.29 27.77
C SER A 24 2.44 21.63 26.88
N LEU A 25 2.29 22.70 26.10
CA LEU A 25 3.38 23.38 25.38
C LEU A 25 4.18 24.22 26.40
N SER A 26 5.49 24.00 26.48
CA SER A 26 6.42 24.99 27.01
C SER A 26 7.66 25.07 26.12
N SER A 27 7.70 26.16 25.38
CA SER A 27 8.77 26.68 24.54
C SER A 27 10.04 27.01 25.33
N GLY A 28 11.19 26.53 24.85
CA GLY A 28 12.52 26.96 25.26
C GLY A 28 13.32 27.39 24.02
N VAL A 29 13.42 28.70 23.83
CA VAL A 29 14.20 29.38 22.79
C VAL A 29 15.68 29.28 23.14
N CYS A 30 16.49 28.68 22.25
CA CYS A 30 17.94 28.89 22.23
C CYS A 30 18.33 29.46 20.86
N ALA A 31 18.72 30.73 20.89
CA ALA A 31 19.38 31.43 19.81
C ALA A 31 20.76 30.79 19.54
N GLN A 32 21.10 30.55 18.26
CA GLN A 32 22.49 30.41 17.85
C GLN A 32 22.69 30.90 16.41
N GLU A 33 23.03 32.17 16.32
CA GLU A 33 24.11 32.77 15.53
C GLU A 33 24.57 32.03 14.25
N SER A 34 24.11 32.54 13.11
CA SER A 34 24.56 32.18 11.77
C SER A 34 25.90 32.84 11.41
N LYS A 35 26.92 32.02 11.15
CA LYS A 35 28.19 32.41 10.53
C LYS A 35 27.99 32.74 9.04
N THR A 36 28.42 33.93 8.67
CA THR A 36 28.71 34.39 7.31
C THR A 36 30.05 33.85 6.82
N SER A 37 30.07 33.19 5.67
CA SER A 37 31.21 33.01 4.75
C SER A 37 30.73 32.03 3.68
N GLY A 38 30.85 32.22 2.37
CA GLY A 38 31.57 33.18 1.55
C GLY A 38 31.38 32.63 0.13
N ALA A 39 30.96 33.49 -0.78
CA ALA A 39 30.62 33.11 -2.15
C ALA A 39 31.85 33.07 -3.06
N SER A 40 31.75 32.20 -4.09
CA SER A 40 32.39 32.26 -5.42
C SER A 40 33.84 31.75 -5.57
N PRO A 41 34.29 31.45 -6.82
CA PRO A 41 33.62 30.69 -7.90
C PRO A 41 34.61 29.78 -8.70
N SER A 42 34.09 29.05 -9.71
CA SER A 42 34.80 28.52 -10.91
C SER A 42 35.91 27.47 -10.66
N VAL A 43 36.09 26.41 -11.44
CA VAL A 43 36.49 26.38 -12.85
C VAL A 43 36.24 24.97 -13.39
N SER A 44 35.66 24.91 -14.59
CA SER A 44 35.66 23.77 -15.50
C SER A 44 36.98 23.71 -16.27
N GLU A 45 37.70 22.59 -16.24
CA GLU A 45 38.77 22.33 -17.22
C GLU A 45 38.89 20.84 -17.54
N GLN A 46 38.77 20.54 -18.83
CA GLN A 46 39.03 19.26 -19.48
C GLN A 46 40.54 18.99 -19.54
N ALA A 47 40.97 17.73 -19.41
CA ALA A 47 41.74 17.02 -20.44
C ALA A 47 42.32 15.67 -19.96
N SER A 48 41.96 14.64 -20.72
CA SER A 48 42.76 13.52 -21.25
C SER A 48 44.05 13.03 -20.56
N ALA A 49 44.05 11.71 -20.27
CA ALA A 49 45.08 10.72 -20.66
C ALA A 49 44.52 9.33 -20.28
N GLU A 50 44.15 8.47 -21.23
CA GLU A 50 45.01 7.55 -21.99
C GLU A 50 45.76 6.54 -21.10
N SER A 51 45.51 5.26 -21.38
CA SER A 51 46.45 4.13 -21.33
C SER A 51 46.04 2.92 -20.46
N SER A 52 45.63 1.88 -21.19
CA SER A 52 46.16 0.50 -21.11
C SER A 52 45.58 -0.57 -20.15
N LYS A 53 45.05 -1.61 -20.80
CA LYS A 53 45.26 -3.07 -20.57
C LYS A 53 44.45 -3.80 -19.46
N PRO A 54 44.31 -5.14 -19.55
CA PRO A 54 43.04 -5.82 -19.37
C PRO A 54 43.00 -6.65 -18.08
N THR A 55 41.80 -6.94 -17.57
CA THR A 55 41.62 -7.88 -16.45
C THR A 55 40.34 -8.64 -16.74
N VAL A 56 40.43 -9.72 -17.53
CA VAL A 56 40.41 -11.10 -17.05
C VAL A 56 39.19 -11.37 -16.17
N ASP A 57 38.13 -11.83 -16.83
CA ASP A 57 37.06 -12.64 -16.26
C ASP A 57 37.65 -13.74 -15.35
N SER A 58 37.27 -13.73 -14.09
CA SER A 58 37.51 -14.85 -13.16
C SER A 58 36.26 -15.05 -12.33
N LYS A 59 35.36 -15.83 -12.93
CA LYS A 59 34.29 -16.59 -12.30
C LYS A 59 34.89 -17.47 -11.20
N PRO A 60 34.50 -17.33 -9.91
CA PRO A 60 34.88 -18.30 -8.89
C PRO A 60 33.96 -19.51 -9.03
N GLU A 61 34.42 -20.54 -9.73
CA GLU A 61 33.88 -21.89 -9.58
C GLU A 61 34.28 -22.46 -8.21
N PRO A 62 33.36 -23.18 -7.53
CA PRO A 62 33.63 -23.78 -6.23
C PRO A 62 34.68 -24.90 -6.36
N PRO A 63 35.59 -25.06 -5.39
CA PRO A 63 36.56 -26.13 -5.41
C PRO A 63 35.84 -27.49 -5.34
N LYS A 64 35.94 -28.26 -6.44
CA LYS A 64 35.70 -29.70 -6.42
C LYS A 64 36.69 -30.33 -5.44
N ALA A 65 36.21 -30.62 -4.23
CA ALA A 65 36.91 -31.47 -3.28
C ALA A 65 37.12 -32.83 -3.93
N THR A 66 38.37 -33.10 -4.27
CA THR A 66 38.88 -34.40 -4.65
C THR A 66 38.62 -35.39 -3.52
N ALA A 67 37.91 -36.47 -3.86
CA ALA A 67 37.77 -37.64 -3.01
C ALA A 67 39.14 -38.30 -2.86
N ALA A 68 39.88 -37.91 -1.81
CA ALA A 68 41.10 -38.56 -1.41
C ALA A 68 41.16 -38.59 0.12
N THR A 69 40.77 -39.74 0.68
CA THR A 69 41.25 -40.39 1.91
C THR A 69 40.19 -41.38 2.40
N LYS A 70 39.73 -42.23 1.48
CA LYS A 70 39.20 -43.53 1.86
C LYS A 70 40.43 -44.44 1.90
N ASP A 71 40.58 -45.18 2.98
CA ASP A 71 41.50 -46.33 3.10
C ASP A 71 42.86 -46.14 3.83
N LEU A 72 42.82 -45.60 5.05
CA LEU A 72 43.83 -45.91 6.08
C LEU A 72 43.18 -46.48 7.36
N GLY A 73 42.00 -47.07 7.23
CA GLY A 73 41.34 -47.84 8.28
C GLY A 73 41.85 -49.27 8.31
N GLY A 74 43.16 -49.45 8.53
CA GLY A 74 43.71 -50.76 8.82
C GLY A 74 43.06 -51.29 10.09
N THR A 75 42.12 -52.22 9.94
CA THR A 75 41.62 -53.05 11.04
C THR A 75 42.78 -53.92 11.51
N ALA A 76 43.67 -53.35 12.33
CA ALA A 76 44.63 -54.09 13.11
C ALA A 76 43.85 -54.85 14.18
N THR A 77 43.22 -55.96 13.78
CA THR A 77 42.76 -56.96 14.73
C THR A 77 44.00 -57.43 15.47
N SER A 78 44.14 -57.00 16.72
CA SER A 78 45.17 -57.47 17.63
C SER A 78 45.22 -59.00 17.54
N PRO A 79 46.38 -59.62 17.23
CA PRO A 79 46.48 -61.06 17.09
C PRO A 79 45.97 -61.68 18.39
N LYS A 80 44.91 -62.51 18.30
CA LYS A 80 44.39 -63.29 19.42
C LYS A 80 45.58 -63.95 20.10
N ASN A 81 45.91 -63.50 21.32
CA ASN A 81 46.95 -64.10 22.13
C ASN A 81 46.45 -65.47 22.61
N THR A 82 46.59 -66.48 21.75
CA THR A 82 46.29 -67.89 22.03
C THR A 82 47.47 -68.60 22.71
N LYS A 83 48.60 -67.90 22.96
CA LYS A 83 49.67 -68.43 23.78
C LYS A 83 49.36 -68.15 25.25
N GLY A 84 48.84 -69.16 25.93
CA GLY A 84 48.41 -69.16 27.33
C GLY A 84 49.51 -68.76 28.31
N VAL A 85 49.72 -67.45 28.46
CA VAL A 85 50.32 -66.89 29.66
C VAL A 85 49.26 -67.04 30.77
N PRO A 86 49.57 -67.72 31.89
CA PRO A 86 48.62 -67.83 32.98
C PRO A 86 48.26 -66.42 33.46
N VAL A 87 46.96 -66.15 33.57
CA VAL A 87 46.44 -64.86 34.04
C VAL A 87 45.93 -65.02 35.45
N LYS A 88 46.23 -64.07 36.33
CA LYS A 88 45.79 -64.10 37.73
C LYS A 88 44.26 -63.99 37.76
N LYS A 89 43.55 -64.91 38.45
CA LYS A 89 42.12 -64.74 38.73
C LYS A 89 41.95 -63.45 39.53
N VAL A 90 41.44 -62.42 38.87
CA VAL A 90 41.17 -61.12 39.48
C VAL A 90 39.84 -61.19 40.25
N SER A 91 39.65 -60.28 41.20
CA SER A 91 38.38 -60.20 41.92
C SER A 91 37.24 -59.88 40.94
N ALA A 92 36.03 -60.38 41.19
CA ALA A 92 34.86 -60.12 40.35
C ALA A 92 34.60 -58.60 40.15
N LYS A 93 34.97 -57.76 41.13
CA LYS A 93 34.89 -56.31 41.04
C LYS A 93 35.89 -55.73 40.03
N THR A 94 37.11 -56.26 39.98
CA THR A 94 38.14 -55.85 39.03
C THR A 94 37.81 -56.29 37.60
N ASP A 95 37.30 -57.51 37.42
CA ASP A 95 36.86 -57.96 36.10
C ASP A 95 35.70 -57.12 35.54
N LYS A 96 34.78 -56.68 36.41
CA LYS A 96 33.70 -55.77 36.02
C LYS A 96 34.24 -54.41 35.57
N MET A 97 35.19 -53.84 36.32
CA MET A 97 35.87 -52.60 35.94
C MET A 97 36.62 -52.74 34.62
N ASN A 98 37.40 -53.82 34.43
CA ASN A 98 38.14 -54.07 33.19
C ASN A 98 37.20 -54.24 31.99
N LYS A 99 36.03 -54.87 32.17
CA LYS A 99 35.02 -55.02 31.11
C LYS A 99 34.36 -53.68 30.76
N GLU A 100 34.12 -52.81 31.75
CA GLU A 100 33.59 -51.46 31.51
C GLU A 100 34.64 -50.55 30.84
N THR A 101 35.90 -50.62 31.26
CA THR A 101 37.02 -49.91 30.63
C THR A 101 37.22 -50.37 29.18
N ALA A 102 37.26 -51.68 28.92
CA ALA A 102 37.35 -52.22 27.57
C ALA A 102 36.18 -51.76 26.68
N LYS A 103 34.94 -51.76 27.21
CA LYS A 103 33.78 -51.23 26.48
C LYS A 103 33.87 -49.73 26.20
N ALA A 104 34.42 -48.94 27.11
CA ALA A 104 34.60 -47.51 26.92
C ALA A 104 35.68 -47.23 25.86
N VAL A 105 36.80 -47.95 25.91
CA VAL A 105 37.89 -47.81 24.94
C VAL A 105 37.48 -48.30 23.55
N ASN A 106 36.66 -49.36 23.46
CA ASN A 106 36.15 -49.85 22.17
C ASN A 106 35.10 -48.93 21.51
N LYS A 107 34.69 -47.84 22.17
CA LYS A 107 33.91 -46.77 21.53
C LYS A 107 34.79 -45.85 20.68
N VAL A 108 36.12 -45.89 20.86
CA VAL A 108 37.07 -45.18 20.01
C VAL A 108 37.23 -45.97 18.70
N PRO A 109 36.94 -45.37 17.53
CA PRO A 109 37.12 -46.03 16.26
C PRO A 109 38.56 -46.54 16.08
N GLY A 110 38.73 -47.81 15.72
CA GLY A 110 40.05 -48.41 15.42
C GLY A 110 40.75 -49.11 16.58
N VAL A 111 40.19 -49.11 17.79
CA VAL A 111 40.77 -49.77 18.97
C VAL A 111 39.84 -50.88 19.47
N ASN A 112 40.35 -52.11 19.59
CA ASN A 112 39.58 -53.27 20.06
C ASN A 112 40.35 -54.02 21.15
N ILE A 113 40.12 -53.65 22.40
CA ILE A 113 40.75 -54.20 23.60
C ILE A 113 39.77 -55.16 24.26
N GLN A 114 40.23 -56.35 24.63
CA GLN A 114 39.45 -57.29 25.41
C GLN A 114 39.72 -57.09 26.91
N ALA A 115 38.74 -57.44 27.75
CA ALA A 115 38.91 -57.34 29.21
C ALA A 115 40.11 -58.18 29.72
N SER A 116 40.46 -59.25 29.00
CA SER A 116 41.62 -60.11 29.26
C SER A 116 42.96 -59.39 29.05
N ASP A 117 43.03 -58.41 28.15
CA ASP A 117 44.25 -57.65 27.86
C ASP A 117 44.56 -56.62 28.97
N LEU A 118 43.56 -56.34 29.83
CA LEU A 118 43.67 -55.44 30.98
C LEU A 118 43.99 -56.18 32.29
N GLN A 119 44.12 -57.51 32.27
CA GLN A 119 44.46 -58.28 33.45
C GLN A 119 45.97 -58.26 33.72
N PRO A 120 46.40 -58.13 34.98
CA PRO A 120 47.82 -58.20 35.30
C PRO A 120 48.34 -59.62 35.00
N PRO A 121 49.55 -59.74 34.40
CA PRO A 121 50.17 -61.05 34.17
C PRO A 121 50.32 -61.79 35.51
N ALA A 122 50.14 -63.13 35.51
CA ALA A 122 50.27 -63.89 36.75
C ALA A 122 51.62 -63.68 37.41
N GLU A 123 51.61 -63.61 38.75
CA GLU A 123 52.84 -63.58 39.52
C GLU A 123 53.61 -64.88 39.28
N ASP A 124 54.85 -64.74 38.79
CA ASP A 124 55.73 -65.89 38.60
C ASP A 124 55.82 -66.68 39.91
N PRO A 125 55.74 -68.02 39.85
CA PRO A 125 55.79 -68.85 41.04
C PRO A 125 57.07 -68.55 41.83
N PRO A 126 57.00 -68.51 43.18
CA PRO A 126 58.16 -68.22 44.01
C PRO A 126 59.25 -69.23 43.72
N ILE A 127 60.37 -68.74 43.19
CA ILE A 127 61.51 -69.56 42.79
C ILE A 127 62.14 -70.15 44.06
N LYS A 128 61.75 -71.36 44.43
CA LYS A 128 62.40 -72.14 45.50
C LYS A 128 63.65 -72.78 44.92
N GLY A 129 64.82 -72.26 45.30
CA GLY A 129 66.15 -72.78 44.92
C GLY A 129 67.18 -71.67 44.66
N PHE A 130 68.44 -71.87 45.09
CA PHE A 130 69.56 -70.96 44.84
C PHE A 130 69.93 -70.97 43.35
N HIS A 131 69.37 -70.05 42.57
CA HIS A 131 69.77 -69.84 41.16
C HIS A 131 70.51 -68.50 41.06
N PRO A 132 71.86 -68.50 41.03
CA PRO A 132 72.66 -67.26 41.04
C PRO A 132 72.33 -66.34 39.86
N ILE A 133 72.03 -66.91 38.68
CA ILE A 133 71.64 -66.19 37.46
C ILE A 133 70.30 -65.44 37.65
N LYS A 134 69.33 -66.04 38.36
CA LYS A 134 68.05 -65.39 38.66
C LYS A 134 68.17 -64.28 39.69
N LYS A 135 69.19 -64.33 40.56
CA LYS A 135 69.49 -63.25 41.52
C LYS A 135 70.07 -62.03 40.79
N LEU A 136 70.89 -62.26 39.76
CA LEU A 136 71.46 -61.23 38.88
C LEU A 136 70.42 -60.55 37.97
N LEU A 137 69.43 -61.29 37.47
CA LEU A 137 68.36 -60.74 36.61
C LEU A 137 67.23 -60.04 37.39
N ARG A 138 67.20 -60.17 38.72
CA ARG A 138 66.14 -59.65 39.58
C ARG A 138 65.90 -58.12 39.43
N PRO A 139 66.94 -57.27 39.30
CA PRO A 139 66.77 -55.85 39.02
C PRO A 139 66.11 -55.59 37.65
N VAL A 140 66.53 -56.30 36.60
CA VAL A 140 65.97 -56.17 35.24
C VAL A 140 64.49 -56.58 35.22
N ILE A 141 64.13 -57.65 35.93
CA ILE A 141 62.73 -58.11 36.06
C ILE A 141 61.88 -57.08 36.82
N ARG A 142 62.44 -56.43 37.86
CA ARG A 142 61.76 -55.33 38.57
C ARG A 142 61.52 -54.12 37.68
N LEU A 143 62.51 -53.74 36.88
CA LEU A 143 62.39 -52.67 35.86
C LEU A 143 61.32 -53.02 34.81
N GLY A 144 61.29 -54.28 34.34
CA GLY A 144 60.26 -54.76 33.43
C GLY A 144 58.86 -54.63 34.00
N LYS A 145 58.66 -55.02 35.28
CA LYS A 145 57.36 -54.84 35.97
C LYS A 145 56.96 -53.36 36.10
N GLY A 146 57.91 -52.50 36.48
CA GLY A 146 57.65 -51.06 36.56
C GLY A 146 57.28 -50.44 35.20
N SER A 147 57.93 -50.86 34.12
CA SER A 147 57.60 -50.37 32.77
C SER A 147 56.20 -50.79 32.32
N VAL A 148 55.80 -52.03 32.60
CA VAL A 148 54.45 -52.52 32.28
C VAL A 148 53.40 -51.78 33.11
N GLU A 149 53.64 -51.53 34.39
CA GLU A 149 52.72 -50.77 35.24
C GLU A 149 52.53 -49.32 34.74
N ILE A 150 53.60 -48.68 34.27
CA ILE A 150 53.53 -47.36 33.63
C ILE A 150 52.78 -47.41 32.29
N GLN A 151 53.01 -48.43 31.46
CA GLN A 151 52.24 -48.59 30.22
C GLN A 151 50.74 -48.77 30.50
N GLN A 152 50.41 -49.53 31.54
CA GLN A 152 49.03 -49.80 31.92
C GLN A 152 48.35 -48.55 32.51
N SER A 153 49.07 -47.73 33.26
CA SER A 153 48.57 -46.43 33.73
C SER A 153 48.41 -45.43 32.59
N MET A 154 49.33 -45.40 31.61
CA MET A 154 49.22 -44.58 30.40
C MET A 154 47.97 -44.96 29.59
N MET A 155 47.74 -46.25 29.31
CA MET A 155 46.54 -46.71 28.60
C MET A 155 45.24 -46.37 29.34
N LYS A 156 45.26 -46.41 30.67
CA LYS A 156 44.10 -46.05 31.50
C LYS A 156 43.77 -44.55 31.42
N LEU A 157 44.76 -43.70 31.16
CA LEU A 157 44.58 -42.26 30.96
C LEU A 157 44.24 -41.90 29.51
N GLU A 158 44.78 -42.62 28.53
CA GLU A 158 44.49 -42.40 27.10
C GLU A 158 43.03 -42.69 26.76
N GLY A 159 42.40 -43.71 27.36
CA GLY A 159 40.99 -44.03 27.11
C GLY A 159 40.02 -42.86 27.35
N PRO A 160 40.03 -42.23 28.54
CA PRO A 160 39.24 -41.04 28.83
C PRO A 160 39.57 -39.84 27.93
N ILE A 161 40.86 -39.61 27.63
CA ILE A 161 41.31 -38.49 26.77
C ILE A 161 40.78 -38.67 25.34
N ALA A 162 40.91 -39.88 24.77
CA ALA A 162 40.38 -40.22 23.46
C ALA A 162 38.83 -40.14 23.44
N GLY A 163 38.16 -40.41 24.56
CA GLY A 163 36.72 -40.23 24.69
C GLY A 163 36.27 -38.76 24.77
N LEU A 164 37.13 -37.85 25.22
CA LEU A 164 36.85 -36.41 25.31
C LEU A 164 36.99 -35.69 23.96
N GLN A 165 37.89 -36.16 23.09
CA GLN A 165 38.17 -35.52 21.80
C GLN A 165 36.92 -35.35 20.90
N PRO A 166 36.02 -36.34 20.74
CA PRO A 166 34.79 -36.16 19.98
C PRO A 166 33.83 -35.15 20.61
N SER A 167 33.76 -35.12 21.95
CA SER A 167 32.90 -34.17 22.68
C SER A 167 33.39 -32.73 22.47
N MET A 168 34.70 -32.52 22.49
CA MET A 168 35.31 -31.22 22.29
C MET A 168 35.11 -30.72 20.84
N SER A 169 35.27 -31.59 19.84
CA SER A 169 34.98 -31.26 18.44
C SER A 169 33.49 -30.98 18.20
N ALA A 170 32.58 -31.73 18.82
CA ALA A 170 31.14 -31.45 18.72
C ALA A 170 30.77 -30.10 19.35
N LEU A 171 31.45 -29.71 20.43
CA LEU A 171 31.24 -28.44 21.11
C LEU A 171 31.80 -27.28 20.27
N ASP A 172 32.96 -27.46 19.65
CA ASP A 172 33.55 -26.51 18.70
C ASP A 172 32.59 -26.22 17.54
N HIS A 173 32.04 -27.26 16.89
CA HIS A 173 31.04 -27.09 15.85
C HIS A 173 29.78 -26.36 16.32
N LYS A 174 29.31 -26.62 17.55
CA LYS A 174 28.18 -25.88 18.13
C LYS A 174 28.53 -24.42 18.35
N LEU A 175 29.72 -24.11 18.84
CA LEU A 175 30.17 -22.73 19.02
C LEU A 175 30.26 -22.01 17.68
N THR A 176 30.83 -22.63 16.64
CA THR A 176 30.86 -22.06 15.29
C THR A 176 29.46 -21.83 14.73
N SER A 177 28.52 -22.75 14.97
CA SER A 177 27.13 -22.59 14.53
C SER A 177 26.42 -21.44 15.25
N VAL A 178 26.66 -21.27 16.55
CA VAL A 178 26.11 -20.15 17.33
C VAL A 178 26.72 -18.83 16.88
N ASP A 179 28.01 -18.80 16.61
CA ASP A 179 28.71 -17.62 16.08
C ASP A 179 28.12 -17.18 14.74
N HIS A 180 27.93 -18.11 13.80
CA HIS A 180 27.25 -17.83 12.53
C HIS A 180 25.82 -17.31 12.71
N GLN A 181 25.06 -17.87 13.66
CA GLN A 181 23.71 -17.40 13.96
C GLN A 181 23.74 -15.98 14.55
N MET A 182 24.69 -15.69 15.42
CA MET A 182 24.88 -14.36 16.01
C MET A 182 25.23 -13.33 14.94
N VAL A 183 26.14 -13.65 14.02
CA VAL A 183 26.47 -12.79 12.87
C VAL A 183 25.25 -12.55 11.98
N HIS A 184 24.45 -13.59 11.72
CA HIS A 184 23.22 -13.44 10.94
C HIS A 184 22.21 -12.51 11.64
N MET A 185 22.00 -12.70 12.95
CA MET A 185 21.12 -11.82 13.74
C MET A 185 21.63 -10.38 13.79
N GLN A 186 22.94 -10.17 13.93
CA GLN A 186 23.57 -8.85 13.88
C GLN A 186 23.26 -8.14 12.55
N LYS A 187 23.37 -8.86 11.44
CA LYS A 187 23.05 -8.34 10.11
C LYS A 187 21.57 -7.99 10.01
N GLN A 188 20.67 -8.87 10.43
CA GLN A 188 19.23 -8.60 10.43
C GLN A 188 18.87 -7.38 11.29
N LEU A 189 19.48 -7.22 12.46
CA LEU A 189 19.27 -6.05 13.32
C LEU A 189 19.76 -4.77 12.66
N THR A 190 20.90 -4.83 11.95
CA THR A 190 21.43 -3.70 11.18
C THR A 190 20.48 -3.32 10.03
N ASP A 191 20.00 -4.31 9.29
CA ASP A 191 19.06 -4.13 8.18
C ASP A 191 17.72 -3.55 8.70
N MET A 192 17.21 -4.06 9.82
CA MET A 192 16.02 -3.51 10.48
C MET A 192 16.25 -2.07 10.94
N GLY A 193 17.41 -1.74 11.50
CA GLY A 193 17.78 -0.37 11.85
C GLY A 193 17.77 0.56 10.64
N GLY A 194 18.33 0.11 9.51
CA GLY A 194 18.28 0.83 8.24
C GLY A 194 16.85 1.07 7.74
N ASN A 195 16.01 0.04 7.81
CA ASN A 195 14.61 0.15 7.39
C ASN A 195 13.79 1.10 8.28
N VAL A 196 14.01 1.07 9.60
CA VAL A 196 13.38 2.01 10.54
C VAL A 196 13.77 3.46 10.22
N ASN A 197 15.05 3.70 9.91
CA ASN A 197 15.50 5.04 9.51
C ASN A 197 14.82 5.50 8.21
N HIS A 198 14.72 4.61 7.22
CA HIS A 198 14.02 4.91 5.97
C HIS A 198 12.53 5.22 6.20
N ILE A 199 11.86 4.45 7.06
CA ILE A 199 10.46 4.69 7.44
C ILE A 199 10.33 6.05 8.14
N ASN A 200 11.20 6.39 9.08
CA ASN A 200 11.18 7.69 9.76
C ASN A 200 11.33 8.85 8.77
N SER A 201 12.29 8.78 7.84
CA SER A 201 12.43 9.79 6.78
C SER A 201 11.22 9.84 5.84
N GLY A 202 10.56 8.71 5.60
CA GLY A 202 9.30 8.64 4.86
C GLY A 202 8.16 9.36 5.58
N ILE A 203 8.04 9.14 6.90
CA ILE A 203 7.03 9.77 7.76
C ILE A 203 7.26 11.29 7.82
N GLU A 204 8.49 11.76 7.95
CA GLU A 204 8.82 13.18 7.93
C GLU A 204 8.37 13.85 6.62
N LYS A 205 8.64 13.22 5.47
CA LYS A 205 8.20 13.72 4.15
C LYS A 205 6.69 13.73 3.99
N VAL A 206 5.98 12.77 4.59
CA VAL A 206 4.51 12.77 4.60
C VAL A 206 3.98 13.88 5.49
N GLY A 207 4.62 14.11 6.65
CA GLY A 207 4.31 15.21 7.55
C GLY A 207 4.40 16.57 6.85
N THR A 208 5.52 16.84 6.17
CA THR A 208 5.70 18.11 5.44
C THR A 208 4.67 18.30 4.33
N ARG A 209 4.33 17.25 3.57
CA ARG A 209 3.28 17.31 2.56
C ARG A 209 1.89 17.56 3.16
N MET A 210 1.59 16.97 4.32
CA MET A 210 0.33 17.23 5.01
C MET A 210 0.24 18.68 5.49
N ASP A 211 1.33 19.25 5.97
CA ASP A 211 1.38 20.66 6.36
C ASP A 211 1.18 21.60 5.16
N GLU A 212 1.79 21.30 4.02
CA GLU A 212 1.60 22.02 2.76
C GLU A 212 0.13 21.96 2.30
N VAL A 213 -0.47 20.76 2.26
CA VAL A 213 -1.89 20.59 1.93
C VAL A 213 -2.80 21.36 2.91
N ARG A 214 -2.47 21.37 4.20
CA ARG A 214 -3.22 22.12 5.20
C ARG A 214 -3.13 23.64 4.97
N GLN A 215 -1.96 24.12 4.58
CA GLN A 215 -1.74 25.51 4.20
C GLN A 215 -2.54 25.87 2.94
N ASP A 216 -2.53 25.01 1.93
CA ASP A 216 -3.30 25.21 0.69
C ASP A 216 -4.81 25.26 0.97
N ILE A 217 -5.34 24.33 1.76
CA ILE A 217 -6.76 24.32 2.15
C ILE A 217 -7.12 25.60 2.90
N SER A 218 -6.24 26.08 3.78
CA SER A 218 -6.42 27.36 4.48
C SER A 218 -6.46 28.52 3.49
N GLY A 219 -5.53 28.56 2.53
CA GLY A 219 -5.47 29.56 1.46
C GLY A 219 -6.75 29.57 0.60
N MET A 220 -7.19 28.41 0.13
CA MET A 220 -8.44 28.25 -0.62
C MET A 220 -9.65 28.69 0.20
N THR A 221 -9.69 28.35 1.50
CA THR A 221 -10.78 28.78 2.39
C THR A 221 -10.85 30.30 2.49
N GLN A 222 -9.70 30.98 2.56
CA GLN A 222 -9.66 32.45 2.57
C GLN A 222 -10.08 33.04 1.22
N GLN A 223 -9.65 32.45 0.10
CA GLN A 223 -10.10 32.87 -1.23
C GLN A 223 -11.62 32.74 -1.38
N VAL A 224 -12.20 31.61 -0.96
CA VAL A 224 -13.65 31.40 -0.99
C VAL A 224 -14.39 32.42 -0.12
N LYS A 225 -13.88 32.71 1.09
CA LYS A 225 -14.43 33.78 1.94
C LYS A 225 -14.34 35.16 1.24
N GLY A 226 -13.24 35.43 0.56
CA GLY A 226 -13.03 36.64 -0.23
C GLY A 226 -14.04 36.77 -1.39
N LEU A 227 -14.46 35.67 -2.01
CA LEU A 227 -15.46 35.65 -3.08
C LEU A 227 -16.92 35.73 -2.59
N ILE A 228 -17.21 35.25 -1.38
CA ILE A 228 -18.56 35.33 -0.80
C ILE A 228 -19.02 36.79 -0.61
N VAL A 229 -18.10 37.68 -0.23
CA VAL A 229 -18.41 39.10 -0.01
C VAL A 229 -18.91 39.80 -1.29
N PRO A 230 -18.18 39.78 -2.43
CA PRO A 230 -18.65 40.40 -3.66
C PRO A 230 -19.90 39.73 -4.22
N ILE A 231 -20.06 38.41 -4.08
CA ILE A 231 -21.29 37.72 -4.51
C ILE A 231 -22.51 38.26 -3.74
N ARG A 232 -22.40 38.43 -2.41
CA ARG A 232 -23.47 39.05 -1.62
C ARG A 232 -23.68 40.51 -2.00
N ALA A 233 -22.62 41.26 -2.27
CA ALA A 233 -22.73 42.64 -2.72
C ALA A 233 -23.42 42.77 -4.09
N LEU A 234 -23.27 41.79 -4.99
CA LEU A 234 -23.96 41.74 -6.29
C LEU A 234 -25.42 41.28 -6.17
N GLN A 235 -25.79 40.57 -5.10
CA GLN A 235 -27.16 40.12 -4.89
C GLN A 235 -28.13 41.28 -4.64
N THR A 236 -27.69 42.33 -3.94
CA THR A 236 -28.49 43.54 -3.68
C THR A 236 -28.89 44.29 -4.96
N PRO A 237 -27.96 44.71 -5.86
CA PRO A 237 -28.32 45.40 -7.08
C PRO A 237 -29.14 44.53 -8.04
N LEU A 238 -28.94 43.21 -8.06
CA LEU A 238 -29.81 42.31 -8.83
C LEU A 238 -31.25 42.32 -8.32
N HIS A 239 -31.44 42.39 -6.99
CA HIS A 239 -32.78 42.52 -6.41
C HIS A 239 -33.41 43.88 -6.74
N GLU A 240 -32.63 44.95 -6.63
CA GLU A 240 -33.07 46.31 -7.01
C GLU A 240 -33.39 46.44 -8.51
N LEU A 241 -32.74 45.66 -9.39
CA LEU A 241 -33.04 45.62 -10.82
C LEU A 241 -34.27 44.77 -11.16
N MET A 242 -34.61 43.75 -10.36
CA MET A 242 -35.83 42.95 -10.58
C MET A 242 -37.11 43.77 -10.35
N GLU A 243 -37.08 44.73 -9.43
CA GLU A 243 -38.25 45.56 -9.10
C GLU A 243 -38.72 46.46 -10.27
N PRO A 244 -37.86 47.27 -10.94
CA PRO A 244 -38.25 48.05 -12.11
C PRO A 244 -38.59 47.17 -13.31
N LEU A 245 -37.95 46.00 -13.49
CA LEU A 245 -38.35 45.06 -14.55
C LEU A 245 -39.78 44.54 -14.33
N ARG A 246 -40.15 44.24 -13.08
CA ARG A 246 -41.52 43.84 -12.74
C ARG A 246 -42.50 44.99 -12.94
N ASP A 247 -42.08 46.22 -12.66
CA ASP A 247 -42.92 47.39 -12.84
C ASP A 247 -43.10 47.78 -14.31
N VAL A 248 -42.08 47.58 -15.18
CA VAL A 248 -42.18 47.72 -16.65
C VAL A 248 -43.04 46.63 -17.29
N THR A 249 -43.15 45.46 -16.66
CA THR A 249 -44.02 44.38 -17.15
C THR A 249 -45.51 44.75 -17.06
N LYS A 250 -45.92 45.56 -16.06
CA LYS A 250 -47.31 46.00 -15.90
C LYS A 250 -47.82 46.91 -17.03
N PRO A 251 -47.16 48.02 -17.42
CA PRO A 251 -47.60 48.84 -18.52
C PRO A 251 -47.51 48.09 -19.85
N MET A 252 -46.56 47.15 -20.01
CA MET A 252 -46.52 46.27 -21.18
C MET A 252 -47.79 45.41 -21.30
N SER A 253 -48.24 44.81 -20.19
CA SER A 253 -49.51 44.06 -20.16
C SER A 253 -50.71 44.98 -20.43
N GLN A 254 -50.73 46.16 -19.81
CA GLN A 254 -51.83 47.12 -20.00
C GLN A 254 -51.91 47.65 -21.43
N VAL A 255 -50.77 47.92 -22.07
CA VAL A 255 -50.71 48.31 -23.48
C VAL A 255 -51.19 47.15 -24.37
N HIS A 256 -50.85 45.91 -24.03
CA HIS A 256 -51.33 44.75 -24.76
C HIS A 256 -52.86 44.58 -24.66
N ASP A 257 -53.42 44.78 -23.46
CA ASP A 257 -54.87 44.75 -23.24
C ASP A 257 -55.58 45.88 -23.99
N GLN A 258 -55.02 47.11 -23.97
CA GLN A 258 -55.54 48.24 -24.74
C GLN A 258 -55.51 47.98 -26.25
N LEU A 259 -54.43 47.37 -26.75
CA LEU A 259 -54.33 46.97 -28.16
C LEU A 259 -55.38 45.91 -28.51
N ALA A 260 -55.64 44.94 -27.62
CA ALA A 260 -56.66 43.93 -27.82
C ALA A 260 -58.08 44.54 -27.83
N GLU A 261 -58.37 45.46 -26.93
CA GLU A 261 -59.65 46.18 -26.89
C GLU A 261 -59.86 47.04 -28.14
N LEU A 262 -58.83 47.77 -28.57
CA LEU A 262 -58.90 48.60 -29.78
C LEU A 262 -59.11 47.73 -31.02
N HIS A 263 -58.44 46.59 -31.10
CA HIS A 263 -58.64 45.61 -32.17
C HIS A 263 -60.07 45.04 -32.16
N ALA A 264 -60.63 44.79 -30.98
CA ALA A 264 -62.02 44.33 -30.84
C ALA A 264 -63.02 45.42 -31.27
N MET A 265 -62.83 46.67 -30.86
CA MET A 265 -63.66 47.78 -31.33
C MET A 265 -63.59 47.93 -32.84
N LEU A 266 -62.38 47.84 -33.41
CA LEU A 266 -62.19 47.90 -34.86
C LEU A 266 -62.95 46.78 -35.58
N HIS A 267 -62.95 45.56 -35.02
CA HIS A 267 -63.73 44.44 -35.55
C HIS A 267 -65.23 44.70 -35.51
N TRP A 268 -65.76 45.22 -34.40
CA TRP A 268 -67.17 45.58 -34.30
C TRP A 268 -67.58 46.66 -35.30
N VAL A 269 -66.74 47.70 -35.47
CA VAL A 269 -66.97 48.74 -36.47
C VAL A 269 -66.96 48.17 -37.88
N LEU A 270 -65.99 47.31 -38.19
CA LEU A 270 -65.89 46.67 -39.50
C LEU A 270 -67.11 45.78 -39.79
N VAL A 271 -67.57 44.99 -38.82
CA VAL A 271 -68.79 44.19 -38.92
C VAL A 271 -70.02 45.08 -39.12
N ALA A 272 -70.15 46.18 -38.38
CA ALA A 272 -71.27 47.12 -38.53
C ALA A 272 -71.33 47.73 -39.93
N ILE A 273 -70.19 48.11 -40.51
CA ILE A 273 -70.11 48.62 -41.88
C ILE A 273 -70.53 47.53 -42.87
N VAL A 274 -70.01 46.31 -42.75
CA VAL A 274 -70.36 45.19 -43.63
C VAL A 274 -71.85 44.87 -43.58
N VAL A 275 -72.45 44.84 -42.38
CA VAL A 275 -73.89 44.63 -42.20
C VAL A 275 -74.69 45.78 -42.81
N GLY A 276 -74.26 47.04 -42.62
CA GLY A 276 -74.89 48.20 -43.22
C GLY A 276 -74.88 48.15 -44.75
N VAL A 277 -73.76 47.77 -45.35
CA VAL A 277 -73.63 47.58 -46.81
C VAL A 277 -74.55 46.46 -47.29
N LEU A 278 -74.56 45.31 -46.63
CA LEU A 278 -75.46 44.20 -46.98
C LEU A 278 -76.94 44.59 -46.85
N ALA A 279 -77.30 45.34 -45.81
CA ALA A 279 -78.65 45.84 -45.61
C ALA A 279 -79.08 46.78 -46.74
N ILE A 280 -78.19 47.62 -47.28
CA ILE A 280 -78.48 48.46 -48.45
C ILE A 280 -78.61 47.59 -49.71
N VAL A 281 -77.69 46.66 -49.93
CA VAL A 281 -77.66 45.78 -51.11
C VAL A 281 -78.91 44.89 -51.19
N ILE A 282 -79.39 44.38 -50.07
CA ILE A 282 -80.59 43.52 -50.00
C ILE A 282 -81.86 44.37 -49.84
N GLY A 283 -81.79 45.45 -49.06
CA GLY A 283 -82.92 46.32 -48.75
C GLY A 283 -83.40 47.11 -49.96
N THR A 284 -82.50 47.59 -50.82
CA THR A 284 -82.86 48.34 -52.03
C THR A 284 -83.73 47.52 -53.00
N PRO A 285 -83.36 46.27 -53.40
CA PRO A 285 -84.20 45.45 -54.27
C PRO A 285 -85.49 44.98 -53.58
N LEU A 286 -85.46 44.66 -52.29
CA LEU A 286 -86.70 44.33 -51.56
C LEU A 286 -87.66 45.52 -51.49
N ALA A 287 -87.15 46.73 -51.21
CA ALA A 287 -87.93 47.96 -51.23
C ALA A 287 -88.49 48.22 -52.64
N ALA A 288 -87.70 48.01 -53.70
CA ALA A 288 -88.15 48.13 -55.08
C ALA A 288 -89.29 47.13 -55.41
N ILE A 289 -89.15 45.86 -54.99
CA ILE A 289 -90.19 44.84 -55.15
C ILE A 289 -91.43 45.16 -54.33
N TYR A 290 -91.27 45.63 -53.10
CA TYR A 290 -92.38 45.99 -52.21
C TYR A 290 -93.18 47.18 -52.79
N VAL A 291 -92.49 48.21 -53.27
CA VAL A 291 -93.09 49.34 -54.00
C VAL A 291 -93.79 48.84 -55.27
N TYR A 292 -93.18 47.93 -56.02
CA TYR A 292 -93.78 47.36 -57.24
C TYR A 292 -95.05 46.56 -56.94
N ARG A 293 -95.05 45.74 -55.88
CA ARG A 293 -96.19 44.91 -55.48
C ARG A 293 -97.32 45.74 -54.88
N ASN A 294 -97.01 46.78 -54.11
CA ASN A 294 -98.02 47.69 -53.55
C ASN A 294 -98.36 48.88 -54.47
N ARG A 295 -97.83 48.89 -55.70
CA ARG A 295 -98.02 49.96 -56.70
C ARG A 295 -99.49 50.25 -57.00
N LYS A 296 -100.36 49.22 -56.96
CA LYS A 296 -101.80 49.36 -57.22
C LYS A 296 -102.56 50.14 -56.14
N ARG A 297 -101.99 50.32 -54.93
CA ARG A 297 -102.57 51.17 -53.87
C ARG A 297 -101.99 52.57 -53.83
N PHE A 298 -100.71 52.73 -54.20
CA PHE A 298 -100.03 54.04 -54.09
C PHE A 298 -100.17 54.93 -55.33
N PHE A 299 -100.57 54.39 -56.49
CA PHE A 299 -100.74 55.21 -57.71
C PHE A 299 -102.14 55.08 -58.36
N PRO A 300 -103.23 55.52 -57.69
CA PRO A 300 -104.52 55.67 -58.35
C PRO A 300 -104.61 56.90 -59.29
N HIS A 301 -103.60 57.77 -59.34
CA HIS A 301 -103.67 59.06 -60.07
C HIS A 301 -102.58 59.30 -61.13
N LEU A 302 -101.92 58.26 -61.65
CA LEU A 302 -100.96 58.41 -62.77
C LEU A 302 -101.49 57.87 -64.11
N ARG A 303 -102.77 58.08 -64.40
CA ARG A 303 -103.34 57.88 -65.74
C ARG A 303 -103.81 59.22 -66.32
N GLU A 304 -102.89 60.14 -66.46
CA GLU A 304 -103.03 61.28 -67.37
C GLU A 304 -101.87 61.23 -68.38
N PRO A 305 -102.15 60.90 -69.66
CA PRO A 305 -101.19 61.03 -70.73
C PRO A 305 -101.22 62.49 -71.23
N GLY A 306 -100.07 63.17 -71.17
CA GLY A 306 -99.88 64.47 -71.81
C GLY A 306 -99.51 65.54 -70.80
N ASN A 307 -98.22 65.88 -70.76
CA ASN A 307 -97.73 67.21 -71.06
C ASN A 307 -96.22 67.26 -70.77
N ASP A 308 -95.46 67.29 -71.86
CA ASP A 308 -94.37 68.22 -72.12
C ASP A 308 -93.23 68.34 -71.09
N LEU A 309 -92.12 67.71 -71.48
CA LEU A 309 -90.77 68.20 -71.21
C LEU A 309 -90.68 69.71 -71.44
N PRO A 310 -89.93 70.43 -70.61
CA PRO A 310 -88.71 70.96 -71.21
C PRO A 310 -87.45 70.63 -70.40
N ILE A 311 -86.52 70.06 -71.16
CA ILE A 311 -85.09 70.04 -70.95
C ILE A 311 -84.63 71.45 -70.55
N ASN A 312 -84.05 71.59 -69.36
CA ASN A 312 -83.24 72.74 -69.01
C ASN A 312 -82.00 72.25 -68.26
N MET A 313 -80.99 71.82 -69.03
CA MET A 313 -79.60 72.03 -68.65
C MET A 313 -79.32 73.53 -68.86
N PRO A 314 -78.69 74.20 -67.91
CA PRO A 314 -77.25 74.38 -68.08
C PRO A 314 -76.46 74.54 -66.77
N GLY A 315 -75.15 74.39 -66.89
CA GLY A 315 -74.25 75.35 -66.26
C GLY A 315 -73.22 74.77 -65.31
N ASP A 316 -72.10 74.37 -65.92
CA ASP A 316 -70.76 74.42 -65.32
C ASP A 316 -70.58 75.60 -64.37
N LYS A 317 -70.04 75.33 -63.18
CA LYS A 317 -69.11 76.23 -62.49
C LYS A 317 -67.98 75.42 -61.88
N THR A 318 -66.90 75.42 -62.66
CA THR A 318 -65.52 75.58 -62.20
C THR A 318 -65.39 76.34 -60.87
N LEU A 319 -64.46 75.90 -60.01
CA LEU A 319 -63.57 76.70 -59.12
C LEU A 319 -62.82 75.70 -58.21
N SER A 320 -61.53 75.50 -58.45
CA SER A 320 -60.39 76.12 -57.73
C SER A 320 -60.28 75.64 -56.27
N ALA A 321 -59.31 74.78 -55.97
CA ALA A 321 -57.95 75.17 -55.54
C ALA A 321 -57.94 75.63 -54.08
N VAL A 322 -57.41 74.78 -53.18
CA VAL A 322 -56.21 74.97 -52.33
C VAL A 322 -55.79 73.59 -51.83
#